data_AF-A0A838B8E9-F1
#
_entry.id   AF-A0A838B8E9-F1
#
_cell.length_a   1.000
_cell.length_b   1.000
_cell.length_c   1.000
_cell.angle_alpha   90.00
_cell.angle_beta   90.00
_cell.angle_gamma   90.00
#
_symmetry.space_group_name_H-M   'P 1'
#
loop_
_entity.id
_entity.type
_entity.pdbx_description
1 polymer ?
#
loop_
_entity_poly.entity_id
_entity_poly.type
_entity_poly.pdbx_seq_one_letter_code
_entity_poly.pdbx_strand_id
1 'polypeptide(L)' 'MNWHDRRPGDIKGILLMVAIFAAVAFVLALFPGLGKNTNFGFGPEWQCAPMAKGDPICVRLIAKDEAK' A
#
# COMPACT_ATOMS: atom_id res chain seq x y z
N MET A 1 17.36 -8.84 -29.85
CA MET A 1 16.04 -9.40 -29.45
C MET A 1 15.37 -9.88 -30.72
N ASN A 2 15.22 -11.20 -30.90
CA ASN A 2 14.55 -11.78 -32.06
C ASN A 2 13.02 -11.73 -31.81
N TRP A 3 12.28 -10.97 -32.61
CA TRP A 3 10.84 -10.72 -32.41
C TRP A 3 9.96 -11.79 -33.08
N HIS A 4 10.56 -12.71 -33.83
CA HIS A 4 9.86 -13.69 -34.66
C HIS A 4 9.15 -14.81 -33.88
N ASP A 5 9.43 -15.00 -32.60
CA ASP A 5 8.84 -16.07 -31.77
C ASP A 5 7.66 -15.62 -30.89
N ARG A 6 7.12 -14.40 -31.08
CA ARG A 6 5.99 -13.91 -30.26
C ARG A 6 4.72 -14.68 -30.63
N ARG A 7 4.36 -15.70 -29.86
CA ARG A 7 3.09 -16.40 -30.06
C ARG A 7 1.94 -15.47 -29.66
N PRO A 8 0.76 -15.59 -30.29
CA PRO A 8 -0.42 -14.80 -29.90
C PRO A 8 -0.78 -14.93 -28.41
N GLY A 9 -0.43 -16.05 -27.78
CA GLY A 9 -0.57 -16.25 -26.33
C GLY A 9 0.31 -15.33 -25.49
N ASP A 10 1.52 -15.01 -25.96
CA ASP A 10 2.45 -14.13 -25.26
C ASP A 10 1.91 -12.70 -25.24
N ILE A 11 1.32 -12.24 -26.34
CA ILE A 11 0.69 -10.91 -26.45
C ILE A 11 -0.47 -10.80 -25.46
N LYS A 12 -1.34 -11.81 -25.38
CA LYS A 12 -2.45 -11.84 -24.42
C LYS A 12 -1.94 -11.83 -22.97
N GLY A 13 -0.89 -12.58 -22.67
CA GLY A 13 -0.28 -12.60 -21.34
C GLY A 13 0.34 -11.25 -20.95
N ILE A 14 1.00 -10.56 -21.88
CA ILE A 14 1.56 -9.23 -21.63
C ILE A 14 0.45 -8.21 -21.38
N LEU A 15 -0.61 -8.22 -22.21
CA LEU A 15 -1.74 -7.31 -22.03
C LEU A 15 -2.43 -7.55 -20.68
N LEU A 16 -2.58 -8.81 -20.26
CA LEU A 16 -3.09 -9.16 -18.94
C LEU A 16 -2.20 -8.58 -17.82
N MET A 17 -0.88 -8.79 -17.88
CA MET A 17 0.03 -8.28 -16.86
C MET A 17 0.02 -6.75 -16.80
N VAL A 18 0.00 -6.08 -17.96
CA VAL A 18 -0.12 -4.61 -18.03
C VAL A 18 -1.43 -4.15 -17.36
N ALA A 19 -2.55 -4.83 -17.63
CA ALA A 19 -3.83 -4.50 -17.01
C ALA A 19 -3.80 -4.70 -15.49
N ILE A 20 -3.17 -5.77 -14.99
CA ILE A 20 -3.01 -6.02 -13.54
C ILE A 20 -2.18 -4.91 -12.90
N PHE A 21 -1.03 -4.56 -13.48
CA PHE A 21 -0.18 -3.49 -12.92
C PHE A 21 -0.88 -2.13 -12.93
N ALA A 22 -1.61 -1.81 -14.01
CA ALA A 22 -2.40 -0.58 -14.08
C ALA A 22 -3.48 -0.54 -12.99
N ALA A 23 -4.19 -1.64 -12.76
CA ALA A 23 -5.20 -1.75 -11.71
C ALA A 23 -4.59 -1.58 -10.31
N VAL A 24 -3.45 -2.22 -10.03
CA VAL A 24 -2.74 -2.08 -8.75
C VAL A 24 -2.29 -0.62 -8.53
N ALA A 25 -1.69 0.00 -9.55
CA ALA A 25 -1.26 1.39 -9.47
C ALA A 25 -2.45 2.34 -9.23
N PHE A 26 -3.58 2.11 -9.91
CA PHE A 26 -4.81 2.88 -9.72
C PHE A 26 -5.36 2.77 -8.29
N VAL A 27 -5.41 1.54 -7.74
CA VAL A 27 -5.82 1.31 -6.35
C VAL A 27 -4.87 2.03 -5.37
N LEU A 28 -3.56 1.91 -5.56
CA LEU A 28 -2.59 2.59 -4.69
C LEU A 28 -2.70 4.13 -4.76
N ALA A 29 -3.02 4.68 -5.93
CA ALA A 29 -3.24 6.12 -6.10
C ALA A 29 -4.50 6.62 -5.37
N LEU A 30 -5.59 5.85 -5.40
CA LEU A 30 -6.84 6.20 -4.71
C LEU A 30 -6.78 5.98 -3.20
N PHE A 31 -5.94 5.05 -2.72
CA PHE A 31 -5.84 4.68 -1.32
C PHE A 31 -4.40 4.85 -0.78
N PRO A 32 -3.89 6.09 -0.66
CA PRO A 32 -2.52 6.36 -0.17
C PRO A 32 -2.30 5.96 1.30
N GLY A 33 -3.35 5.54 2.01
CA GLY A 33 -3.31 5.01 3.37
C GLY A 33 -3.27 3.48 3.48
N LEU A 34 -3.41 2.73 2.38
CA LEU A 34 -3.51 1.27 2.42
C LEU A 34 -2.25 0.59 3.01
N GLY A 35 -1.09 1.26 2.96
CA GLY A 35 0.17 0.82 3.57
C GLY A 35 0.57 1.55 4.85
N LYS A 36 -0.25 2.49 5.36
CA LYS A 36 0.09 3.34 6.52
C LYS A 36 -0.45 2.83 7.85
N ASN A 37 -1.30 1.82 7.83
CA ASN A 37 -1.87 1.23 9.05
C ASN A 37 -0.87 0.22 9.63
N THR A 38 0.27 0.69 10.12
CA THR A 38 1.22 -0.13 10.89
C THR A 38 0.78 -0.21 12.34
N ASN A 39 -0.48 -0.54 12.59
CA ASN A 39 -1.02 -0.71 13.94
C ASN A 39 -0.56 -2.11 14.38
N PHE A 40 0.64 -2.19 14.98
CA PHE A 40 1.34 -3.43 15.38
C PHE A 40 0.63 -4.21 16.52
N GLY A 41 -0.68 -4.44 16.40
CA GLY A 41 -1.52 -5.04 17.46
C GLY A 41 -2.12 -4.02 18.43
N PHE A 42 -1.88 -2.72 18.22
CA PHE A 42 -2.52 -1.64 18.97
C PHE A 42 -3.93 -1.37 18.41
N GLY A 43 -4.86 -0.97 19.28
CA GLY A 43 -6.26 -0.72 18.93
C GLY A 43 -6.46 0.35 17.85
N PRO A 44 -7.67 0.44 17.25
CA PRO A 44 -7.96 1.36 16.15
C PRO A 44 -7.81 2.85 16.52
N GLU A 45 -7.75 3.18 17.80
CA GLU A 45 -7.50 4.52 18.33
C GLU A 45 -6.04 4.99 18.22
N TRP A 46 -5.12 4.08 17.90
CA TRP A 46 -3.69 4.37 17.78
C TRP A 46 -3.30 4.70 16.35
N GLN A 47 -2.54 5.78 16.19
CA GLN A 47 -1.87 6.12 14.95
C GLN A 47 -0.39 5.83 15.11
N CYS A 48 0.10 4.80 14.41
CA CYS A 48 1.49 4.39 14.45
C CYS A 48 2.25 4.88 13.21
N ALA A 49 3.42 5.48 13.42
CA ALA A 49 4.32 5.93 12.37
C ALA A 49 5.61 5.09 12.40
N PRO A 50 6.03 4.50 11.26
CA PRO A 50 7.29 3.79 11.18
C PRO A 50 8.47 4.75 11.34
N MET A 51 9.47 4.34 12.11
CA MET A 51 10.72 5.08 12.32
C MET A 51 11.87 4.43 11.56
N ALA A 52 12.79 5.24 11.03
CA ALA A 52 13.96 4.74 10.32
C ALA A 52 14.92 3.93 11.21
N LYS A 53 14.87 4.17 12.53
CA LYS A 53 15.65 3.44 13.53
C LYS A 53 14.86 3.36 14.84
N GLY A 54 14.84 2.18 15.45
CA GLY A 54 14.14 1.91 16.71
C GLY A 54 12.67 1.52 16.51
N ASP A 55 11.95 1.48 17.62
CA ASP A 55 10.55 1.06 17.64
C ASP A 55 9.63 2.13 16.99
N PRO A 56 8.52 1.72 16.36
CA PRO A 56 7.55 2.64 15.78
C PRO A 56 6.93 3.53 16.86
N ILE A 57 6.66 4.80 16.51
CA ILE A 57 5.96 5.70 17.42
C ILE A 57 4.45 5.52 17.22
N CYS A 58 3.74 5.16 18.29
CA CYS A 58 2.28 5.11 18.30
C CYS A 58 1.73 6.20 19.22
N VAL A 59 0.82 7.02 18.70
CA VAL A 59 0.12 8.07 19.47
C VAL A 59 -1.38 7.83 19.45
N ARG A 60 -2.02 7.99 20.60
CA ARG A 60 -3.48 8.04 20.72
C ARG A 60 -3.89 9.50 20.81
N LEU A 61 -4.55 10.01 19.78
CA LEU A 61 -5.11 11.35 19.80
C LEU A 61 -6.37 11.33 20.67
N ILE A 62 -6.32 12.00 21.82
CA ILE A 62 -7.47 12.26 22.68
C ILE A 62 -7.96 13.68 22.46
N ALA A 63 -9.26 13.89 22.62
CA ALA A 63 -9.85 15.22 22.56
C ALA A 63 -9.33 16.07 23.74
N LYS A 64 -9.18 17.38 23.51
CA LYS A 64 -8.52 18.29 24.48
C LYS A 64 -9.23 18.36 25.83
N ASP A 65 -10.53 18.11 25.82
CA ASP A 65 -11.44 18.00 26.97
C ASP A 65 -11.27 16.70 27.76
N GLU A 66 -10.80 15.63 27.14
CA GLU A 66 -10.51 14.33 27.77
C GLU A 66 -9.09 14.26 28.37
N ALA A 67 -8.23 15.22 28.04
CA ALA A 67 -6.83 15.27 28.45
C ALA A 67 -6.59 15.92 29.82
N LYS A 68 -7.65 16.20 30.59
CA LYS A 68 -7.61 16.99 31.83
C LYS A 68 -7.80 16.14 33.09
#